data_AF-A0A961YGM4-F1
#
_entry.id   AF-A0A961YGM4-F1
#
_cell.length_a   1.000
_cell.length_b   1.000
_cell.length_c   1.000
_cell.angle_alpha   90.00
_cell.angle_beta   90.00
_cell.angle_gamma   90.00
#
_symmetry.space_group_name_H-M   'P 1'
#
loop_
_entity.id
_entity.type
_entity.pdbx_description
1 polymer ?
#
loop_
_entity_poly.entity_id
_entity_poly.type
_entity_poly.pdbx_seq_one_letter_code
_entity_poly.pdbx_strand_id
1 'polypeptide(L)'
;MYADLKSALAAPGAWLYSAWVIFLIKYRKTTLGPLWIMIGPAMFILVLGELFRNVAADSNDMFVPHLAAGLVFWNYVSSIVTTAPRLYVHNRPALLHGAVNHFNIILKVICSALIVLAHQLVIVIGVMILHRIAPTASLLLLIPAAALALIHSVWVLIVLGILGARYRDL
;
A
#
# COMPACT_ATOMS: atom_id res chain seq x y z
N MET A 1 -24.19 7.93 -3.60
CA MET A 1 -23.28 7.15 -2.71
C MET A 1 -23.50 5.64 -2.79
N TYR A 2 -24.66 5.08 -2.44
CA TYR A 2 -24.86 3.61 -2.51
C TYR A 2 -24.91 3.07 -3.96
N ALA A 3 -25.60 3.78 -4.87
CA ALA A 3 -25.61 3.45 -6.30
C ALA A 3 -24.20 3.53 -6.93
N ASP A 4 -23.40 4.48 -6.45
CA ASP A 4 -22.02 4.68 -6.88
C ASP A 4 -21.10 3.54 -6.46
N LEU A 5 -21.26 3.06 -5.23
CA LEU A 5 -20.54 1.90 -4.73
C LEU A 5 -20.92 0.63 -5.51
N LYS A 6 -22.21 0.41 -5.77
CA LYS A 6 -22.68 -0.73 -6.56
C LYS A 6 -22.14 -0.71 -7.99
N SER A 7 -22.21 0.43 -8.66
CA SER A 7 -21.69 0.56 -10.03
C SER A 7 -20.18 0.34 -10.11
N ALA A 8 -19.43 0.81 -9.11
CA ALA A 8 -17.99 0.59 -9.02
C ALA A 8 -17.64 -0.90 -8.78
N LEU A 9 -18.38 -1.58 -7.89
CA LEU A 9 -18.20 -3.01 -7.62
C LEU A 9 -18.63 -3.89 -8.80
N ALA A 10 -19.63 -3.46 -9.58
CA ALA A 10 -20.11 -4.17 -10.77
C ALA A 10 -19.12 -4.11 -11.95
N ALA A 11 -18.17 -3.16 -11.95
CA ALA A 11 -17.20 -2.96 -13.03
C ALA A 11 -15.74 -3.07 -12.52
N PRO A 12 -15.31 -4.22 -11.99
CA PRO A 12 -13.98 -4.40 -11.40
C PRO A 12 -12.83 -4.16 -12.39
N GLY A 13 -13.07 -4.43 -13.67
CA GLY A 13 -12.10 -4.22 -14.74
C GLY A 13 -11.63 -2.76 -14.86
N ALA A 14 -12.53 -1.78 -14.71
CA ALA A 14 -12.17 -0.36 -14.87
C ALA A 14 -11.17 0.08 -13.79
N TRP A 15 -11.56 -0.21 -12.56
CA TRP A 15 -10.73 -0.43 -11.38
C TRP A 15 -9.28 -0.91 -11.47
N LEU A 16 -9.20 -2.24 -11.58
CA LEU A 16 -8.02 -3.07 -11.53
C LEU A 16 -7.09 -2.77 -12.68
N TYR A 17 -7.63 -2.66 -13.89
CA TYR A 17 -6.83 -2.40 -15.07
C TYR A 17 -6.18 -1.02 -14.99
N SER A 18 -6.93 0.00 -14.56
CA SER A 18 -6.37 1.35 -14.36
C SER A 18 -5.26 1.33 -13.32
N ALA A 19 -5.44 0.63 -12.19
CA ALA A 19 -4.42 0.51 -11.16
C ALA A 19 -3.16 -0.20 -11.68
N TRP A 20 -3.34 -1.30 -12.41
CA TRP A 20 -2.26 -2.07 -13.02
C TRP A 20 -1.45 -1.26 -14.03
N VAL A 21 -2.14 -0.55 -14.95
CA VAL A 21 -1.50 0.29 -15.95
C VAL A 21 -0.72 1.44 -15.30
N ILE A 22 -1.30 2.10 -14.28
CA ILE A 22 -0.59 3.15 -13.53
C ILE A 22 0.68 2.61 -12.88
N PHE A 23 0.61 1.42 -12.27
CA PHE A 23 1.78 0.75 -11.70
C PHE A 23 2.85 0.48 -12.77
N LEU A 24 2.47 -0.13 -13.89
CA LEU A 24 3.42 -0.43 -14.97
C LEU A 24 4.04 0.84 -15.56
N ILE A 25 3.26 1.90 -15.79
CA ILE A 25 3.77 3.17 -16.33
C ILE A 25 4.80 3.79 -15.39
N LYS A 26 4.55 3.71 -14.07
CA LYS A 26 5.47 4.25 -13.04
C LYS A 26 6.85 3.58 -13.10
N TYR A 27 6.90 2.28 -13.37
CA TYR A 27 8.16 1.51 -13.42
C TYR A 27 8.65 1.20 -14.83
N ARG A 28 8.00 1.73 -15.88
CA ARG A 28 8.37 1.42 -17.28
C ARG A 28 9.78 1.86 -17.65
N LYS A 29 10.27 2.94 -17.04
CA LYS A 29 11.59 3.53 -17.31
C LYS A 29 12.63 3.21 -16.23
N THR A 30 12.32 2.32 -15.27
CA THR A 30 13.30 1.93 -14.25
C THR A 30 14.11 0.74 -14.75
N THR A 31 15.40 0.71 -14.43
CA THR A 31 16.33 -0.34 -14.88
C THR A 31 15.96 -1.73 -14.39
N LEU A 32 15.46 -1.85 -13.16
CA LEU A 32 15.05 -3.12 -12.54
C LEU A 32 13.53 -3.34 -12.56
N GLY A 33 12.77 -2.48 -13.27
CA GLY A 33 11.31 -2.56 -13.32
C GLY A 33 10.66 -2.44 -11.94
N PRO A 34 9.61 -3.23 -11.65
CA PRO A 34 8.89 -3.24 -10.38
C PRO A 34 9.75 -3.57 -9.14
N LEU A 35 10.84 -4.32 -9.30
CA LEU A 35 11.70 -4.72 -8.18
C LEU A 35 12.40 -3.51 -7.53
N TRP A 36 12.51 -2.41 -8.26
CA TRP A 36 13.11 -1.16 -7.78
C TRP A 36 12.45 -0.64 -6.48
N ILE A 37 11.15 -0.86 -6.32
CA ILE A 37 10.40 -0.38 -5.14
C ILE A 37 10.83 -1.05 -3.84
N MET A 38 11.44 -2.23 -3.92
CA MET A 38 11.81 -3.04 -2.75
C MET A 38 13.17 -2.66 -2.18
N ILE A 39 14.02 -2.00 -2.97
CA ILE A 39 15.42 -1.70 -2.59
C ILE A 39 15.46 -0.81 -1.34
N GLY A 40 14.67 0.27 -1.31
CA GLY A 40 14.64 1.19 -0.16
C GLY A 40 14.24 0.49 1.14
N PRO A 41 13.06 -0.15 1.21
CA PRO A 41 12.63 -0.90 2.39
C PRO A 41 13.61 -2.02 2.78
N ALA A 42 14.15 -2.77 1.81
CA ALA A 42 15.11 -3.84 2.08
C ALA A 42 16.40 -3.29 2.70
N MET A 43 16.96 -2.22 2.14
CA MET A 43 18.14 -1.55 2.70
C MET A 43 17.87 -1.01 4.11
N PHE A 44 16.69 -0.42 4.34
CA PHE A 44 16.32 0.06 5.67
C PHE A 44 16.27 -1.09 6.69
N ILE A 45 15.64 -2.22 6.34
CA ILE A 45 15.57 -3.40 7.21
C ILE A 45 16.97 -3.96 7.48
N LEU A 46 17.84 -4.02 6.47
CA LEU A 46 19.21 -4.51 6.63
C LEU A 46 20.03 -3.63 7.57
N VAL A 47 20.05 -2.31 7.33
CA VAL A 47 20.83 -1.37 8.13
C VAL A 47 20.31 -1.30 9.57
N LEU A 48 19.00 -1.15 9.74
CA LEU A 48 18.41 -1.01 11.07
C LEU A 48 18.39 -2.35 11.82
N GLY A 49 18.18 -3.45 11.11
CA GLY A 49 18.26 -4.80 11.67
C GLY A 49 19.65 -5.11 12.21
N GLU A 50 20.70 -4.76 11.46
CA GLU A 50 22.08 -4.95 11.89
C GLU A 50 22.47 -4.01 13.05
N LEU A 51 22.06 -2.74 12.97
CA LEU A 51 22.26 -1.79 14.06
C LEU A 51 21.68 -2.29 15.38
N PHE A 52 20.43 -2.74 15.38
CA PHE A 52 19.76 -3.22 16.59
C PHE A 52 20.29 -4.57 17.07
N ARG A 53 20.74 -5.45 16.17
CA ARG A 53 21.42 -6.69 16.55
C ARG A 53 22.68 -6.41 17.40
N ASN A 54 23.44 -5.37 17.02
CA ASN A 54 24.69 -5.01 17.71
C ASN A 54 24.47 -4.22 19.01
N VAL A 55 23.33 -3.55 19.16
CA VAL A 55 22.98 -2.77 20.37
C VAL A 55 22.21 -3.59 21.40
N ALA A 56 21.40 -4.55 20.97
CA ALA A 56 20.61 -5.37 21.88
C ALA A 56 21.52 -6.39 22.59
N ALA A 57 21.59 -6.30 23.93
CA ALA A 57 22.37 -7.21 24.76
C ALA A 57 21.88 -8.67 24.67
N ASP A 58 20.59 -8.87 24.39
CA ASP A 58 20.00 -10.17 24.09
C ASP A 58 19.64 -10.25 22.61
N SER A 59 20.17 -11.27 21.92
CA SER A 59 19.89 -11.56 20.51
C SER A 59 18.45 -12.04 20.33
N ASN A 60 17.49 -11.11 20.28
CA ASN A 60 16.12 -11.45 19.93
C ASN A 60 16.00 -11.61 18.42
N ASP A 61 16.08 -12.87 17.95
CA ASP A 61 15.96 -13.23 16.54
C ASP A 61 14.63 -12.82 15.90
N MET A 62 13.64 -12.43 16.70
CA MET A 62 12.34 -11.97 16.20
C MET A 62 12.31 -10.47 15.83
N PHE A 63 13.30 -9.67 16.20
CA PHE A 63 13.27 -8.22 15.94
C PHE A 63 13.18 -7.88 14.45
N VAL A 64 14.08 -8.42 13.63
CA VAL A 64 14.15 -8.16 12.19
C VAL A 64 12.86 -8.58 11.44
N PRO A 65 12.29 -9.77 11.69
CA PRO A 65 10.97 -10.15 11.17
C PRO A 65 9.84 -9.18 11.51
N HIS A 66 9.76 -8.72 12.77
CA HIS A 66 8.73 -7.77 13.19
C HIS A 66 8.93 -6.39 12.54
N LEU A 67 10.18 -5.94 12.45
CA LEU A 67 10.55 -4.70 11.75
C LEU A 67 10.14 -4.76 10.27
N ALA A 68 10.44 -5.86 9.59
CA ALA A 68 10.11 -6.03 8.18
C ALA A 68 8.60 -5.98 7.93
N ALA A 69 7.82 -6.74 8.71
CA ALA A 69 6.36 -6.74 8.60
C ALA A 69 5.76 -5.36 8.92
N GLY A 70 6.23 -4.72 10.00
CA GLY A 70 5.79 -3.40 10.42
C GLY A 70 6.11 -2.32 9.38
N LEU A 71 7.32 -2.32 8.83
CA LEU A 71 7.74 -1.34 7.83
C LEU A 71 6.95 -1.47 6.51
N VAL A 72 6.75 -2.70 6.04
CA VAL A 72 6.02 -2.97 4.79
C VAL A 72 4.55 -2.54 4.94
N PHE A 73 3.93 -2.84 6.08
CA PHE A 73 2.58 -2.37 6.38
C PHE A 73 2.52 -0.84 6.55
N TRP A 74 3.50 -0.25 7.22
CA TRP A 74 3.61 1.19 7.37
C TRP A 74 3.74 1.91 6.04
N ASN A 75 4.54 1.37 5.10
CA ASN A 75 4.67 1.91 3.75
C ASN A 75 3.33 1.93 3.02
N TYR A 76 2.51 0.88 3.19
CA TYR A 76 1.15 0.86 2.65
C TYR A 76 0.29 1.99 3.24
N VAL A 77 0.23 2.10 4.58
CA VAL A 77 -0.52 3.15 5.29
C VAL A 77 -0.07 4.55 4.84
N SER A 78 1.23 4.79 4.85
CA SER A 78 1.85 6.04 4.43
C SER A 78 1.52 6.38 2.97
N SER A 79 1.52 5.39 2.07
CA SER A 79 1.16 5.62 0.66
C SER A 79 -0.28 6.10 0.50
N ILE A 80 -1.22 5.57 1.29
CA ILE A 80 -2.62 5.99 1.26
C ILE A 80 -2.76 7.41 1.80
N VAL A 81 -2.19 7.68 2.98
CA VAL A 81 -2.27 8.99 3.64
C VAL A 81 -1.66 10.09 2.76
N THR A 82 -0.51 9.83 2.16
CA THR A 82 0.19 10.82 1.32
C THR A 82 -0.45 11.02 -0.06
N THR A 83 -1.20 10.04 -0.56
CA THR A 83 -1.91 10.14 -1.85
C THR A 83 -3.28 10.79 -1.70
N ALA A 84 -3.92 10.63 -0.55
CA ALA A 84 -5.29 11.07 -0.32
C ALA A 84 -5.53 12.57 -0.61
N PRO A 85 -4.73 13.54 -0.14
CA PRO A 85 -4.99 14.97 -0.38
C PRO A 85 -5.06 15.35 -1.86
N ARG A 86 -4.26 14.69 -2.69
CA ARG A 86 -4.18 14.98 -4.14
C ARG A 86 -5.21 14.21 -4.97
N LEU A 87 -5.99 13.32 -4.35
CA LEU A 87 -6.89 12.38 -5.03
C LEU A 87 -7.90 13.09 -5.96
N TYR A 88 -8.70 14.02 -5.43
CA TYR A 88 -9.74 14.69 -6.22
C TYR A 88 -9.19 15.80 -7.10
N VAL A 89 -8.12 16.48 -6.67
CA VAL A 89 -7.48 17.53 -7.47
C VAL A 89 -6.93 16.94 -8.78
N HIS A 90 -6.27 15.79 -8.71
CA HIS A 90 -5.70 15.14 -9.88
C HIS A 90 -6.77 14.55 -10.84
N ASN A 91 -7.89 14.07 -10.31
CA ASN A 91 -8.96 13.45 -11.10
C ASN A 91 -10.13 14.41 -11.41
N ARG A 92 -9.98 15.71 -11.15
CA ARG A 92 -11.03 16.73 -11.31
C ARG A 92 -11.67 16.75 -12.71
N PRO A 93 -10.92 16.73 -13.83
CA PRO A 93 -11.53 16.77 -15.16
C PRO A 93 -12.45 15.58 -15.42
N ALA A 94 -12.05 14.39 -14.97
CA ALA A 94 -12.79 13.14 -15.18
C ALA A 94 -14.07 13.08 -14.32
N LEU A 95 -14.02 13.67 -13.12
CA LEU A 95 -15.18 13.82 -12.24
C LEU A 95 -16.21 14.80 -12.80
N LEU A 96 -15.77 15.96 -13.32
CA LEU A 96 -16.66 17.00 -13.84
C LEU A 96 -17.37 16.57 -15.13
N HIS A 97 -16.75 15.74 -15.95
CA HIS A 97 -17.35 15.23 -17.18
C HIS A 97 -18.25 14.00 -16.94
N GLY A 98 -18.39 13.53 -15.70
CA GLY A 98 -19.19 12.35 -15.35
C GLY A 98 -18.63 11.02 -15.87
N ALA A 99 -17.38 11.00 -16.35
CA ALA A 99 -16.76 9.84 -16.98
C ALA A 99 -16.37 8.74 -15.98
N VAL A 100 -16.19 9.10 -14.70
CA VAL A 100 -15.77 8.15 -13.65
C VAL A 100 -16.42 8.48 -12.32
N ASN A 101 -16.85 7.42 -11.63
CA ASN A 101 -17.37 7.53 -10.29
C ASN A 101 -16.26 7.83 -9.26
N HIS A 102 -16.60 8.54 -8.20
CA HIS A 102 -15.76 8.78 -7.04
C HIS A 102 -15.20 7.48 -6.43
N PHE A 103 -16.04 6.45 -6.27
CA PHE A 103 -15.59 5.16 -5.74
C PHE A 103 -14.61 4.42 -6.66
N ASN A 104 -14.73 4.59 -7.99
CA ASN A 104 -13.74 4.01 -8.92
C ASN A 104 -12.35 4.61 -8.70
N ILE A 105 -12.28 5.92 -8.41
CA ILE A 105 -11.01 6.60 -8.14
C ILE A 105 -10.41 6.11 -6.82
N ILE A 106 -11.22 5.97 -5.77
CA ILE A 106 -10.79 5.43 -4.47
C ILE A 106 -10.26 3.99 -4.63
N LEU A 107 -11.06 3.10 -5.23
CA LEU A 107 -10.68 1.69 -5.42
C LEU A 107 -9.42 1.55 -6.26
N LYS A 108 -9.25 2.38 -7.31
CA LYS A 108 -8.03 2.44 -8.11
C LYS A 108 -6.79 2.72 -7.25
N VAL A 109 -6.88 3.68 -6.32
CA VAL A 109 -5.75 4.01 -5.42
C VAL A 109 -5.48 2.89 -4.43
N ILE A 110 -6.52 2.34 -3.81
CA ILE A 110 -6.39 1.18 -2.91
C ILE A 110 -5.70 0.02 -3.64
N CYS A 111 -6.14 -0.31 -4.86
CA CYS A 111 -5.57 -1.41 -5.63
C CYS A 111 -4.11 -1.14 -6.02
N SER A 112 -3.78 0.10 -6.39
CA SER A 112 -2.39 0.47 -6.68
C SER A 112 -1.50 0.29 -5.45
N ALA A 113 -1.99 0.68 -4.26
CA ALA A 113 -1.28 0.48 -3.00
C ALA A 113 -1.18 -1.00 -2.60
N LEU A 114 -2.22 -1.81 -2.85
CA LEU A 114 -2.20 -3.25 -2.62
C LEU A 114 -1.22 -3.98 -3.54
N ILE A 115 -1.11 -3.57 -4.81
CA ILE A 115 -0.09 -4.10 -5.73
C ILE A 115 1.31 -3.85 -5.16
N VAL A 116 1.56 -2.63 -4.67
CA VAL A 116 2.84 -2.27 -4.03
C VAL A 116 3.07 -3.10 -2.76
N LEU A 117 2.07 -3.23 -1.90
CA LEU A 117 2.14 -4.05 -0.69
C LEU A 117 2.46 -5.51 -1.04
N ALA A 118 1.80 -6.08 -2.05
CA ALA A 118 2.04 -7.45 -2.50
C ALA A 118 3.48 -7.68 -2.98
N HIS A 119 4.08 -6.71 -3.67
CA HIS A 119 5.50 -6.78 -4.02
C HIS A 119 6.38 -6.69 -2.78
N GLN A 120 6.12 -5.75 -1.87
CA GLN A 120 6.92 -5.59 -0.66
C GLN A 120 6.77 -6.76 0.34
N LEU A 121 5.67 -7.52 0.29
CA LEU A 121 5.52 -8.75 1.09
C LEU A 121 6.58 -9.81 0.75
N VAL A 122 7.14 -9.79 -0.46
CA VAL A 122 8.27 -10.67 -0.82
C VAL A 122 9.47 -10.45 0.11
N ILE A 123 9.68 -9.21 0.58
CA ILE A 123 10.74 -8.88 1.55
C ILE A 123 10.46 -9.58 2.87
N VAL A 124 9.22 -9.53 3.37
CA VAL A 124 8.81 -10.19 4.62
C VAL A 124 9.01 -11.69 4.51
N ILE A 125 8.58 -12.31 3.41
CA ILE A 125 8.77 -13.74 3.15
C ILE A 125 10.27 -14.09 3.14
N GLY A 126 11.10 -13.29 2.47
CA GLY A 126 12.55 -13.48 2.45
C GLY A 126 13.17 -13.45 3.85
N VAL A 127 12.77 -12.48 4.68
CA VAL A 127 13.24 -12.38 6.08
C VAL A 127 12.78 -13.57 6.92
N MET A 128 11.52 -14.02 6.76
CA MET A 128 11.01 -15.19 7.47
C MET A 128 11.78 -16.47 7.14
N ILE A 129 12.15 -16.67 5.86
CA ILE A 129 12.97 -17.81 5.43
C ILE A 129 14.37 -17.74 6.05
N LEU A 130 15.01 -16.56 6.01
CA LEU A 130 16.35 -16.36 6.57
C LEU A 130 16.41 -16.64 8.09
N HIS A 131 15.37 -16.22 8.82
CA HIS A 131 15.24 -16.43 10.27
C HIS A 131 14.57 -17.76 10.63
N ARG A 132 14.29 -18.65 9.65
CA ARG A 132 13.66 -19.97 9.84
C ARG A 132 12.34 -19.94 10.62
N ILE A 133 11.55 -18.90 10.44
CA ILE A 133 10.26 -18.76 11.10
C ILE A 133 9.21 -19.57 10.34
N ALA A 134 8.70 -20.62 10.98
CA ALA A 134 7.63 -21.43 10.41
C ALA A 134 6.32 -20.62 10.34
N PRO A 135 5.54 -20.75 9.25
CA PRO A 135 4.21 -20.17 9.17
C PRO A 135 3.29 -20.85 10.19
N THR A 136 2.86 -20.10 11.18
CA THR A 136 1.92 -20.55 12.23
C THR A 136 0.48 -20.21 11.83
N ALA A 137 -0.51 -20.75 12.56
CA ALA A 137 -1.93 -20.36 12.45
C ALA A 137 -2.16 -18.84 12.53
N SER A 138 -1.21 -18.08 13.07
CA SER A 138 -1.16 -16.61 13.03
C SER A 138 -1.32 -16.03 11.62
N LEU A 139 -0.98 -16.78 10.56
CA LEU A 139 -1.20 -16.35 9.18
C LEU A 139 -2.69 -16.12 8.86
N LEU A 140 -3.62 -16.78 9.56
CA LEU A 140 -5.05 -16.49 9.41
C LEU A 140 -5.40 -15.06 9.83
N LEU A 141 -4.62 -14.44 10.73
CA LEU A 141 -4.81 -13.04 11.13
C LEU A 141 -4.49 -12.06 9.99
N LEU A 142 -3.86 -12.52 8.91
CA LEU A 142 -3.66 -11.69 7.72
C LEU A 142 -5.00 -11.29 7.08
N ILE A 143 -6.03 -12.14 7.18
CA ILE A 143 -7.37 -11.85 6.63
C ILE A 143 -8.03 -10.66 7.35
N PRO A 144 -8.20 -10.66 8.70
CA PRO A 144 -8.72 -9.49 9.39
C PRO A 144 -7.79 -8.28 9.28
N ALA A 145 -6.47 -8.46 9.23
CA ALA A 145 -5.54 -7.35 9.00
C ALA A 145 -5.75 -6.70 7.63
N ALA A 146 -5.94 -7.48 6.57
CA ALA A 146 -6.27 -6.97 5.24
C ALA A 146 -7.62 -6.25 5.21
N ALA A 147 -8.63 -6.79 5.89
CA ALA A 147 -9.94 -6.14 6.02
C ALA A 147 -9.82 -4.78 6.73
N LEU A 148 -9.08 -4.71 7.83
CA LEU A 148 -8.79 -3.46 8.54
C LEU A 148 -8.02 -2.47 7.68
N ALA A 149 -7.04 -2.94 6.89
CA ALA A 149 -6.29 -2.11 5.96
C ALA A 149 -7.18 -1.50 4.88
N LEU A 150 -8.14 -2.26 4.35
CA LEU A 150 -9.12 -1.78 3.37
C LEU A 150 -10.05 -0.73 3.99
N ILE A 151 -10.62 -1.01 5.16
CA ILE A 151 -11.48 -0.06 5.89
C ILE A 151 -10.71 1.23 6.16
N HIS A 152 -9.47 1.10 6.66
CA HIS A 152 -8.57 2.22 6.91
C HIS A 152 -8.40 3.08 5.67
N SER A 153 -8.17 2.44 4.54
CA SER A 153 -7.88 3.15 3.30
C SER A 153 -9.07 3.92 2.77
N VAL A 154 -10.27 3.36 2.86
CA VAL A 154 -11.50 4.01 2.40
C VAL A 154 -11.76 5.30 3.16
N TRP A 155 -11.75 5.27 4.51
CA TRP A 155 -12.08 6.48 5.27
C TRP A 155 -11.00 7.55 5.15
N VAL A 156 -9.72 7.18 5.12
CA VAL A 156 -8.61 8.13 4.93
C VAL A 156 -8.68 8.81 3.57
N LEU A 157 -8.93 8.06 2.49
CA LEU A 157 -9.04 8.62 1.14
C LEU A 157 -10.22 9.58 1.00
N ILE A 158 -11.33 9.29 1.67
CA ILE A 158 -12.49 10.18 1.68
C ILE A 158 -12.17 11.46 2.47
N VAL A 159 -11.77 11.33 3.73
CA VAL A 159 -11.58 12.47 4.64
C VAL A 159 -10.44 13.37 4.16
N LEU A 160 -9.24 12.81 3.99
CA LEU A 160 -8.08 13.60 3.57
C LEU A 160 -8.21 14.06 2.12
N GLY A 161 -8.92 13.32 1.26
CA GLY A 161 -9.18 13.76 -0.11
C GLY A 161 -10.07 15.00 -0.16
N ILE A 162 -11.13 15.05 0.64
CA ILE A 162 -11.99 16.24 0.73
C ILE A 162 -11.21 17.42 1.33
N LEU A 163 -10.42 17.17 2.38
CA LEU A 163 -9.59 18.20 2.99
C LEU A 163 -8.56 18.76 2.00
N GLY A 164 -7.83 17.91 1.27
CA GLY A 164 -6.85 18.34 0.27
C GLY A 164 -7.48 19.04 -0.96
N ALA A 165 -8.74 18.73 -1.29
CA ALA A 165 -9.48 19.49 -2.29
C ALA A 165 -9.82 20.92 -1.83
N ARG A 166 -9.98 21.13 -0.52
CA ARG A 166 -10.26 22.43 0.09
C ARG A 166 -8.98 23.22 0.40
N TYR A 167 -7.98 22.56 0.99
CA TYR A 167 -6.72 23.12 1.45
C TYR A 167 -5.57 22.51 0.64
N ARG A 168 -5.06 23.29 -0.32
CA ARG A 168 -4.08 22.82 -1.32
C ARG A 168 -2.65 22.65 -0.78
N ASP A 169 -2.43 23.08 0.45
CA ASP A 169 -1.19 23.05 1.20
C ASP A 169 -0.98 21.75 2.00
N LEU A 170 -1.99 20.87 2.03
CA LEU A 170 -1.92 19.49 2.57
C LEU A 170 -1.19 18.52 1.62
#